data_AF-A0A8T4JKY1-F1
#
_entry.id   AF-A0A8T4JKY1-F1
#
_cell.length_a   1.000
_cell.length_b   1.000
_cell.length_c   1.000
_cell.angle_alpha   90.00
_cell.angle_beta   90.00
_cell.angle_gamma   90.00
#
_symmetry.space_group_name_H-M   'P 1'
#
loop_
_entity.id
_entity.type
_entity.pdbx_description
1 polymer ?
#
loop_
_entity_poly.entity_id
_entity_poly.type
_entity_poly.pdbx_seq_one_letter_code
_entity_poly.pdbx_strand_id
1 'polypeptide(L)'
;MTTLEKVTQMKEQGISEPQIISLLKQEGVTPKEINDALTQAKIKSTVGDNRDATKGEEYNNMRPSIIEDSNHPQQPEPQPQNPQGQDPAYNEPQAYENYPSGQEYQNNQEYYPEYQGPSEGSSNDIALINDIAEQIVEEKSVELKKQVSESKIFENETKLELDKINNRLMKIENTLYELQIAIIKKVGEYGENIKNIKEEMSATQDSFSKILNPLTDNIRELQGISNKEKNTDSKKQVKEEIDESEKSKKRKSRSKEKDKDEIEKFIR
;
A
#
# COMPACT_ATOMS: atom_id res chain seq x y z
N MET A 1 -9.88 -4.46 -26.58
CA MET A 1 -10.96 -4.76 -25.62
C MET A 1 -10.33 -5.29 -24.37
N THR A 2 -10.70 -4.74 -23.22
CA THR A 2 -10.31 -5.30 -21.92
C THR A 2 -11.13 -6.57 -21.63
N THR A 3 -10.62 -7.42 -20.75
CA THR A 3 -11.34 -8.63 -20.30
C THR A 3 -12.67 -8.28 -19.63
N LEU A 4 -12.73 -7.19 -18.88
CA LEU A 4 -13.96 -6.63 -18.32
C LEU A 4 -15.01 -6.27 -19.39
N GLU A 5 -14.60 -5.63 -20.49
CA GLU A 5 -15.50 -5.27 -21.59
C GLU A 5 -16.10 -6.52 -22.24
N LYS A 6 -15.27 -7.55 -22.49
CA LYS A 6 -15.74 -8.82 -23.06
C LYS A 6 -16.73 -9.53 -22.16
N VAL A 7 -16.44 -9.62 -20.85
CA VAL A 7 -17.36 -10.22 -19.86
C VAL A 7 -18.69 -9.47 -19.85
N THR A 8 -18.66 -8.13 -19.85
CA THR A 8 -19.87 -7.30 -19.85
C THR A 8 -20.69 -7.53 -21.12
N GLN A 9 -20.04 -7.54 -22.28
CA GLN A 9 -20.69 -7.79 -23.57
C GLN A 9 -21.31 -9.19 -23.66
N MET A 10 -20.59 -10.24 -23.22
CA MET A 10 -21.11 -11.62 -23.23
C MET A 10 -22.29 -11.77 -22.27
N LYS A 11 -22.26 -11.09 -21.12
CA LYS A 11 -23.37 -11.05 -20.16
C LYS A 11 -24.60 -10.34 -20.75
N GLU A 12 -24.40 -9.23 -21.47
CA GLU A 12 -25.47 -8.53 -22.21
C GLU A 12 -26.08 -9.39 -23.32
N GLN A 13 -25.30 -10.30 -23.91
CA GLN A 13 -25.76 -11.30 -24.88
C GLN A 13 -26.51 -12.49 -24.23
N GLY A 14 -26.63 -12.52 -22.91
CA GLY A 14 -27.30 -13.60 -22.17
C GLY A 14 -26.47 -14.89 -22.05
N ILE A 15 -25.16 -14.82 -22.31
CA ILE A 15 -24.26 -15.96 -22.13
C ILE A 15 -24.09 -16.22 -20.62
N SER A 16 -24.20 -17.48 -20.20
CA SER A 16 -24.05 -17.85 -18.80
C SER A 16 -22.60 -17.69 -18.31
N GLU A 17 -22.38 -17.31 -17.04
CA GLU A 17 -21.05 -17.19 -16.44
C GLU A 17 -20.09 -18.38 -16.71
N PRO A 18 -20.51 -19.66 -16.59
CA PRO A 18 -19.63 -20.80 -16.92
C PRO A 18 -19.22 -20.88 -18.40
N GLN A 19 -20.09 -20.43 -19.31
CA GLN A 19 -19.76 -20.34 -20.75
C GLN A 19 -18.77 -19.21 -21.03
N ILE A 20 -18.92 -18.07 -20.33
CA ILE A 20 -17.99 -16.93 -20.41
C ILE A 20 -16.58 -17.37 -19.97
N ILE A 21 -16.47 -18.12 -18.87
CA ILE A 21 -15.19 -18.63 -18.36
C ILE A 21 -14.52 -19.54 -19.40
N SER A 22 -15.29 -20.44 -20.03
CA SER A 22 -14.78 -21.36 -21.05
C SER A 22 -14.26 -20.62 -22.29
N LEU A 23 -15.01 -19.63 -22.78
CA LEU A 23 -14.64 -18.81 -23.94
C LEU A 23 -13.37 -17.99 -23.67
N LEU A 24 -13.30 -17.30 -22.52
CA LEU A 24 -12.13 -16.48 -22.17
C LEU A 24 -10.87 -17.33 -21.93
N LYS A 25 -11.04 -18.53 -21.37
CA LYS A 25 -9.93 -19.49 -21.24
C LYS A 25 -9.42 -19.95 -22.61
N GLN A 26 -10.31 -20.18 -23.58
CA GLN A 26 -9.94 -20.51 -24.96
C GLN A 26 -9.20 -19.36 -25.66
N GLU A 27 -9.53 -18.12 -25.32
CA GLU A 27 -8.81 -16.92 -25.78
C GLU A 27 -7.46 -16.68 -25.06
N GLY A 28 -7.08 -17.55 -24.11
CA GLY A 28 -5.81 -17.47 -23.39
C GLY A 28 -5.82 -16.49 -22.20
N VAL A 29 -6.99 -16.05 -21.74
CA VAL A 29 -7.11 -15.20 -20.55
C VAL A 29 -6.85 -16.02 -19.29
N THR A 30 -6.09 -15.45 -18.34
CA THR A 30 -5.75 -16.15 -17.10
C THR A 30 -6.96 -16.31 -16.17
N PRO A 31 -7.08 -17.40 -15.38
CA PRO A 31 -8.20 -17.61 -14.47
C PRO A 31 -8.41 -16.47 -13.46
N LYS A 32 -7.32 -15.86 -12.99
CA LYS A 32 -7.35 -14.72 -12.08
C LYS A 32 -8.03 -13.50 -12.73
N GLU A 33 -7.62 -13.18 -13.95
CA GLU A 33 -8.18 -12.03 -14.69
C GLU A 33 -9.66 -12.24 -15.05
N ILE A 34 -10.07 -13.49 -15.34
CA ILE A 34 -11.47 -13.85 -15.55
C ILE A 34 -12.30 -13.59 -14.28
N ASN A 35 -11.81 -14.02 -13.12
CA ASN A 35 -12.51 -13.85 -11.85
C ASN A 35 -12.61 -12.37 -11.43
N ASP A 36 -11.50 -11.63 -11.59
CA ASP A 36 -11.48 -10.18 -11.33
C ASP A 36 -12.47 -9.44 -12.24
N ALA A 37 -12.51 -9.78 -13.54
CA ALA A 37 -13.43 -9.18 -14.50
C ALA A 37 -14.91 -9.53 -14.22
N LEU A 38 -15.22 -10.77 -13.84
CA LEU A 38 -16.58 -11.19 -13.45
C LEU A 38 -17.06 -10.46 -12.19
N THR A 39 -16.19 -10.35 -11.18
CA THR A 39 -16.50 -9.63 -9.94
C THR A 39 -16.74 -8.14 -10.21
N GLN A 40 -15.87 -7.51 -11.00
CA GLN A 40 -16.04 -6.12 -11.40
C GLN A 40 -17.30 -5.89 -12.24
N ALA A 41 -17.62 -6.78 -13.17
CA ALA A 41 -18.85 -6.71 -13.98
C ALA A 41 -20.11 -6.86 -13.11
N LYS A 42 -20.09 -7.73 -12.09
CA LYS A 42 -21.20 -7.91 -11.14
C LYS A 42 -21.41 -6.66 -10.30
N ILE A 43 -20.35 -6.09 -9.73
CA ILE A 43 -20.41 -4.83 -8.98
C ILE A 43 -20.92 -3.70 -9.87
N LYS A 44 -20.42 -3.60 -11.11
CA LYS A 44 -20.84 -2.57 -12.06
C LYS A 44 -22.32 -2.69 -12.44
N SER A 45 -22.86 -3.89 -12.61
CA SER A 45 -24.31 -4.08 -12.82
C SER A 45 -25.13 -3.64 -11.60
N THR A 46 -24.70 -4.02 -10.39
CA THR A 46 -25.43 -3.67 -9.16
C THR A 46 -25.39 -2.17 -8.84
N VAL A 47 -24.27 -1.49 -9.16
CA VAL A 47 -24.10 -0.05 -8.93
C VAL A 47 -24.72 0.77 -10.07
N GLY A 48 -24.78 0.23 -11.29
CA GLY A 48 -25.36 0.88 -12.47
C GLY A 48 -26.88 1.03 -12.38
N ASP A 49 -27.58 0.01 -11.88
CA ASP A 49 -29.06 0.01 -11.76
C ASP A 49 -29.60 0.87 -10.60
N ASN A 50 -28.72 1.41 -9.74
CA ASN A 50 -29.13 2.18 -8.56
C ASN A 50 -28.99 3.70 -8.72
N ARG A 51 -28.83 4.22 -9.94
CA ARG A 51 -28.68 5.66 -10.19
C ARG A 51 -29.98 6.47 -10.29
N ASP A 52 -31.14 5.83 -10.12
CA ASP A 52 -32.45 6.53 -10.05
C ASP A 52 -33.11 6.50 -8.66
N ALA A 53 -32.42 6.01 -7.62
CA ALA A 53 -32.89 6.08 -6.24
C ALA A 53 -32.19 7.18 -5.44
N THR A 54 -32.26 8.42 -5.93
CA THR A 54 -31.94 9.60 -5.11
C THR A 54 -33.19 10.02 -4.35
N LYS A 55 -33.39 9.46 -3.16
CA LYS A 55 -34.07 10.12 -2.03
C LYS A 55 -33.65 9.41 -0.76
N GLY A 56 -32.95 10.17 0.08
CA GLY A 56 -32.22 9.64 1.22
C GLY A 56 -33.13 9.08 2.31
N GLU A 57 -32.60 8.10 3.01
CA GLU A 57 -32.88 7.90 4.42
C GLU A 57 -31.56 7.62 5.14
N GLU A 58 -31.27 8.48 6.10
CA GLU A 58 -30.30 8.27 7.16
C GLU A 58 -30.63 6.97 7.89
N TYR A 59 -29.69 6.01 7.91
CA TYR A 59 -29.65 5.02 8.98
C TYR A 59 -28.38 5.19 9.80
N ASN A 60 -28.52 6.16 10.69
CA ASN A 60 -27.83 6.29 11.95
C ASN A 60 -28.40 5.22 12.90
N ASN A 61 -27.67 4.10 13.13
CA ASN A 61 -27.80 3.24 14.31
C ASN A 61 -26.91 2.00 14.21
N MET A 62 -25.74 2.03 14.84
CA MET A 62 -25.20 0.88 15.59
C MET A 62 -24.33 1.44 16.73
N ARG A 63 -24.76 1.11 17.96
CA ARG A 63 -24.31 1.62 19.25
C ARG A 63 -22.88 1.17 19.61
N PRO A 64 -22.13 1.96 20.40
CA PRO A 64 -20.92 1.49 21.06
C PRO A 64 -21.30 0.79 22.38
N SER A 65 -20.82 -0.45 22.56
CA SER A 65 -20.81 -1.09 23.88
C SER A 65 -19.47 -0.83 24.56
N ILE A 66 -19.57 -0.09 25.66
CA ILE A 66 -18.56 0.10 26.71
C ILE A 66 -18.35 -1.23 27.45
N ILE A 67 -17.09 -1.66 27.57
CA ILE A 67 -16.58 -2.65 28.55
C ILE A 67 -15.25 -2.04 28.99
N GLU A 68 -15.21 -1.23 30.04
CA GLU A 68 -15.20 -1.54 31.48
C GLU A 68 -14.07 -2.50 31.91
N ASP A 69 -13.33 -1.99 32.87
CA ASP A 69 -12.00 -2.31 33.36
C ASP A 69 -11.94 -3.67 34.08
N SER A 70 -10.93 -4.49 33.78
CA SER A 70 -10.55 -5.66 34.58
C SER A 70 -9.11 -6.12 34.25
N ASN A 71 -8.17 -5.38 34.84
CA ASN A 71 -6.93 -5.86 35.48
C ASN A 71 -6.75 -7.40 35.54
N HIS A 72 -5.84 -7.99 34.75
CA HIS A 72 -5.29 -9.36 34.95
C HIS A 72 -3.81 -9.45 34.48
N PRO A 73 -3.00 -10.37 35.06
CA PRO A 73 -1.55 -10.25 35.18
C PRO A 73 -0.73 -10.76 33.99
N GLN A 74 0.52 -10.29 33.96
CA GLN A 74 1.62 -10.68 33.05
C GLN A 74 1.76 -12.20 32.88
N GLN A 75 1.79 -12.66 31.63
CA GLN A 75 2.33 -13.95 31.22
C GLN A 75 3.55 -13.74 30.30
N PRO A 76 4.58 -14.61 30.40
CA PRO A 76 5.90 -14.37 29.81
C PRO A 76 5.95 -14.62 28.30
N GLU A 77 6.86 -13.87 27.67
CA GLU A 77 7.19 -13.83 26.25
C GLU A 77 7.45 -15.22 25.62
N PRO A 78 6.86 -15.51 24.44
CA PRO A 78 7.36 -16.57 23.57
C PRO A 78 8.52 -16.07 22.71
N GLN A 79 9.61 -16.83 22.71
CA GLN A 79 10.80 -16.64 21.89
C GLN A 79 10.49 -16.60 20.38
N PRO A 80 11.29 -15.85 19.58
CA PRO A 80 11.17 -15.84 18.12
C PRO A 80 11.67 -17.16 17.52
N GLN A 81 10.76 -17.94 16.93
CA GLN A 81 11.11 -19.03 16.02
C GLN A 81 11.33 -18.48 14.61
N ASN A 82 12.53 -18.72 14.08
CA ASN A 82 12.91 -18.56 12.68
C ASN A 82 11.95 -19.30 11.73
N PRO A 83 11.45 -18.68 10.65
CA PRO A 83 10.84 -19.42 9.56
C PRO A 83 11.95 -20.04 8.70
N GLN A 84 12.14 -21.34 8.87
CA GLN A 84 12.88 -22.17 7.93
C GLN A 84 11.99 -22.34 6.69
N GLY A 85 12.47 -21.89 5.53
CA GLY A 85 11.82 -22.11 4.26
C GLY A 85 11.86 -23.59 3.87
N GLN A 86 10.73 -24.09 3.39
CA GLN A 86 10.67 -25.23 2.48
C GLN A 86 9.33 -25.20 1.74
N ASP A 87 9.44 -25.04 0.43
CA ASP A 87 8.35 -25.07 -0.55
C ASP A 87 7.52 -26.36 -0.46
N PRO A 88 6.18 -26.29 -0.49
CA PRO A 88 5.35 -27.40 -0.91
C PRO A 88 5.16 -27.32 -2.43
N ALA A 89 5.82 -28.24 -3.14
CA ALA A 89 5.49 -28.58 -4.51
C ALA A 89 4.03 -29.03 -4.57
N TYR A 90 3.18 -28.22 -5.22
CA TYR A 90 1.82 -28.58 -5.57
C TYR A 90 1.85 -29.67 -6.64
N ASN A 91 1.57 -30.90 -6.21
CA ASN A 91 1.26 -32.02 -7.09
C ASN A 91 -0.24 -31.96 -7.39
N GLU A 92 -0.59 -31.69 -8.65
CA GLU A 92 -1.96 -31.54 -9.15
C GLU A 92 -2.44 -32.89 -9.71
N PRO A 93 -3.43 -33.58 -9.11
CA PRO A 93 -4.14 -34.66 -9.78
C PRO A 93 -5.25 -34.04 -10.62
N GLN A 94 -5.02 -34.03 -11.94
CA GLN A 94 -6.05 -33.80 -12.96
C GLN A 94 -7.11 -34.92 -12.85
N ALA A 95 -8.22 -34.63 -12.17
CA ALA A 95 -9.42 -35.46 -12.21
C ALA A 95 -10.37 -34.91 -13.28
N TYR A 96 -10.36 -35.59 -14.43
CA TYR A 96 -11.31 -35.39 -15.52
C TYR A 96 -12.67 -35.95 -15.08
N GLU A 97 -13.60 -35.08 -14.67
CA GLU A 97 -15.01 -35.44 -14.55
C GLU A 97 -15.63 -35.49 -15.95
N ASN A 98 -15.72 -36.72 -16.45
CA ASN A 98 -16.43 -37.11 -17.65
C ASN A 98 -17.94 -37.12 -17.33
N TYR A 99 -18.64 -36.01 -17.60
CA TYR A 99 -20.10 -35.98 -17.58
C TYR A 99 -20.66 -36.63 -18.86
N PRO A 100 -21.56 -37.63 -18.76
CA PRO A 100 -22.26 -38.14 -19.92
C PRO A 100 -23.28 -37.11 -20.41
N SER A 101 -22.99 -36.55 -21.58
CA SER A 101 -23.92 -35.76 -22.39
C SER A 101 -25.19 -36.56 -22.70
N GLY A 102 -26.34 -35.90 -22.54
CA GLY A 102 -27.67 -36.47 -22.76
C GLY A 102 -27.85 -37.10 -24.13
N GLN A 103 -28.47 -38.28 -24.12
CA GLN A 103 -29.03 -38.89 -25.32
C GLN A 103 -30.27 -38.11 -25.76
N GLU A 104 -30.19 -37.62 -26.99
CA GLU A 104 -31.31 -37.13 -27.77
C GLU A 104 -32.33 -38.27 -27.97
N TYR A 105 -33.59 -37.89 -27.81
CA TYR A 105 -34.76 -38.66 -28.17
C TYR A 105 -34.76 -38.89 -29.69
N GLN A 106 -34.34 -40.07 -30.14
CA GLN A 106 -34.66 -40.53 -31.47
C GLN A 106 -35.95 -41.35 -31.42
N ASN A 107 -37.00 -40.72 -31.93
CA ASN A 107 -38.31 -41.26 -32.22
C ASN A 107 -38.16 -42.46 -33.17
N ASN A 108 -38.33 -43.68 -32.66
CA ASN A 108 -38.55 -44.86 -33.49
C ASN A 108 -39.90 -45.46 -33.09
N GLN A 109 -40.92 -45.17 -33.91
CA GLN A 109 -42.17 -45.93 -33.92
C GLN A 109 -41.84 -47.34 -34.40
N GLU A 110 -41.64 -48.25 -33.45
CA GLU A 110 -41.49 -49.67 -33.75
C GLU A 110 -42.74 -50.41 -33.30
N TYR A 111 -43.32 -51.03 -34.31
CA TYR A 111 -44.58 -51.75 -34.38
C TYR A 111 -44.58 -52.90 -33.36
N TYR A 112 -45.44 -52.83 -32.35
CA TYR A 112 -45.62 -53.91 -31.36
C TYR A 112 -46.20 -55.16 -32.04
N PRO A 113 -45.56 -56.34 -31.93
CA PRO A 113 -46.24 -57.60 -32.13
C PRO A 113 -47.08 -57.91 -30.88
N GLU A 114 -48.38 -58.07 -31.11
CA GLU A 114 -49.36 -58.61 -30.19
C GLU A 114 -48.98 -60.04 -29.80
N TYR A 115 -48.41 -60.22 -28.60
CA TYR A 115 -48.14 -61.53 -28.03
C TYR A 115 -49.35 -61.98 -27.20
N GLN A 116 -50.18 -62.82 -27.83
CA GLN A 116 -51.13 -63.70 -27.13
C GLN A 116 -50.36 -64.74 -26.31
N GLY A 117 -50.85 -65.01 -25.09
CA GLY A 117 -50.29 -65.95 -24.11
C GLY A 117 -50.22 -67.41 -24.60
N PRO A 118 -49.70 -68.36 -23.81
CA PRO A 118 -50.13 -68.60 -22.42
C PRO A 118 -48.98 -69.00 -21.45
N SER A 119 -49.20 -68.95 -20.13
CA SER A 119 -48.77 -69.98 -19.17
C SER A 119 -49.03 -69.56 -17.72
N GLU A 120 -50.16 -70.02 -17.17
CA GLU A 120 -50.33 -70.22 -15.74
C GLU A 120 -49.35 -71.31 -15.29
N GLY A 121 -48.17 -70.92 -14.79
CA GLY A 121 -47.17 -71.89 -14.36
C GLY A 121 -45.89 -71.34 -13.72
N SER A 122 -45.82 -70.03 -13.43
CA SER A 122 -44.60 -69.38 -12.94
C SER A 122 -44.90 -68.25 -11.94
N SER A 123 -45.99 -68.37 -11.18
CA SER A 123 -46.29 -67.42 -10.08
C SER A 123 -45.26 -67.47 -8.96
N ASN A 124 -44.54 -68.59 -8.81
CA ASN A 124 -43.51 -68.76 -7.79
C ASN A 124 -42.19 -68.05 -8.16
N ASP A 125 -41.86 -67.94 -9.45
CA ASP A 125 -40.62 -67.26 -9.88
C ASP A 125 -40.76 -65.74 -9.78
N ILE A 126 -41.97 -65.20 -10.02
CA ILE A 126 -42.26 -63.77 -9.83
C ILE A 126 -42.17 -63.38 -8.36
N ALA A 127 -42.66 -64.22 -7.44
CA ALA A 127 -42.54 -63.98 -6.01
C ALA A 127 -41.06 -63.97 -5.57
N LEU A 128 -40.26 -64.94 -6.02
CA LEU A 128 -38.83 -64.98 -5.71
C LEU A 128 -38.06 -63.79 -6.31
N ILE A 129 -38.37 -63.39 -7.54
CA ILE A 129 -37.78 -62.20 -8.16
C ILE A 129 -38.15 -60.94 -7.38
N ASN A 130 -39.39 -60.84 -6.89
CA ASN A 130 -39.83 -59.71 -6.08
C ASN A 130 -39.13 -59.67 -4.72
N ASP A 131 -38.96 -60.82 -4.05
CA ASP A 131 -38.24 -60.92 -2.78
C ASP A 131 -36.76 -60.51 -2.95
N ILE A 132 -36.10 -60.96 -4.03
CA ILE A 132 -34.72 -60.56 -4.35
C ILE A 132 -34.65 -59.06 -4.66
N ALA A 133 -35.62 -58.53 -5.41
CA ALA A 133 -35.67 -57.11 -5.73
C ALA A 133 -35.87 -56.25 -4.46
N GLU A 134 -36.76 -56.67 -3.56
CA GLU A 134 -37.01 -55.98 -2.29
C GLU A 134 -35.77 -55.99 -1.40
N GLN A 135 -35.07 -57.12 -1.32
CA GLN A 135 -33.81 -57.22 -0.57
C GLN A 135 -32.72 -56.29 -1.14
N ILE A 136 -32.57 -56.23 -2.48
CA ILE A 136 -31.59 -55.33 -3.13
C ILE A 136 -31.96 -53.86 -2.86
N VAL A 137 -33.25 -53.52 -2.94
CA VAL A 137 -33.74 -52.16 -2.67
C VAL A 137 -33.51 -51.78 -1.21
N GLU A 138 -33.75 -52.69 -0.26
CA GLU A 138 -33.49 -52.45 1.15
C GLU A 138 -32.00 -52.23 1.42
N GLU A 139 -31.13 -53.10 0.88
CA GLU A 139 -29.68 -52.98 1.02
C GLU A 139 -29.17 -51.65 0.46
N LYS A 140 -29.61 -51.27 -0.74
CA LYS A 140 -29.23 -49.99 -1.35
C LYS A 140 -29.82 -48.79 -0.63
N SER A 141 -31.02 -48.90 -0.06
CA SER A 141 -31.63 -47.83 0.74
C SER A 141 -30.86 -47.59 2.05
N VAL A 142 -30.37 -48.66 2.68
CA VAL A 142 -29.51 -48.55 3.88
C VAL A 142 -28.16 -47.90 3.53
N GLU A 143 -27.54 -48.29 2.41
CA GLU A 143 -26.30 -47.67 1.92
C GLU A 143 -26.47 -46.18 1.62
N LEU A 144 -27.56 -45.79 0.93
CA LEU A 144 -27.88 -44.39 0.65
C LEU A 144 -28.11 -43.59 1.94
N LYS A 145 -28.87 -44.15 2.89
CA LYS A 145 -29.11 -43.50 4.19
C LYS A 145 -27.80 -43.25 4.95
N LYS A 146 -26.86 -44.20 4.87
CA LYS A 146 -25.52 -44.05 5.47
C LYS A 146 -24.74 -42.91 4.81
N GLN A 147 -24.70 -42.86 3.48
CA GLN A 147 -24.01 -41.78 2.75
C GLN A 147 -24.61 -40.40 3.03
N VAL A 148 -25.93 -40.29 3.11
CA VAL A 148 -26.61 -39.03 3.50
C VAL A 148 -26.23 -38.62 4.93
N SER A 149 -26.13 -39.57 5.85
CA SER A 149 -25.68 -39.30 7.22
C SER A 149 -24.23 -38.83 7.27
N GLU A 150 -23.34 -39.45 6.51
CA GLU A 150 -21.93 -39.05 6.41
C GLU A 150 -21.80 -37.64 5.79
N SER A 151 -22.58 -37.33 4.76
CA SER A 151 -22.64 -35.99 4.15
C SER A 151 -23.09 -34.92 5.16
N LYS A 152 -24.06 -35.24 6.02
CA LYS A 152 -24.50 -34.32 7.09
C LYS A 152 -23.42 -34.10 8.16
N ILE A 153 -22.63 -35.14 8.48
CA ILE A 153 -21.49 -34.98 9.41
C ILE A 153 -20.45 -34.04 8.77
N PHE A 154 -20.10 -34.28 7.51
CA PHE A 154 -19.18 -33.43 6.76
C PHE A 154 -19.66 -31.97 6.66
N GLU A 155 -20.95 -31.73 6.44
CA GLU A 155 -21.53 -30.38 6.44
C GLU A 155 -21.31 -29.68 7.79
N ASN A 156 -21.57 -30.39 8.90
CA ASN A 156 -21.41 -29.82 10.24
C ASN A 156 -19.94 -29.55 10.57
N GLU A 157 -19.02 -30.46 10.22
CA GLU A 157 -17.57 -30.27 10.41
C GLU A 157 -17.06 -29.10 9.57
N THR A 158 -17.45 -29.02 8.30
CA THR A 158 -17.08 -27.92 7.40
C THR A 158 -17.61 -26.59 7.92
N LYS A 159 -18.84 -26.55 8.42
CA LYS A 159 -19.43 -25.35 9.03
C LYS A 159 -18.66 -24.89 10.26
N LEU A 160 -18.28 -25.83 11.13
CA LEU A 160 -17.45 -25.53 12.30
C LEU A 160 -16.09 -24.94 11.90
N GLU A 161 -15.41 -25.53 10.91
CA GLU A 161 -14.13 -25.03 10.41
C GLU A 161 -14.28 -23.65 9.74
N LEU A 162 -15.36 -23.42 8.99
CA LEU A 162 -15.67 -22.13 8.38
C LEU A 162 -15.90 -21.06 9.46
N ASP A 163 -16.62 -21.39 10.52
CA ASP A 163 -16.82 -20.50 11.67
C ASP A 163 -15.48 -20.18 12.37
N LYS A 164 -14.59 -21.16 12.53
CA LYS A 164 -13.24 -20.92 13.08
C LYS A 164 -12.44 -19.97 12.17
N ILE A 165 -12.50 -20.15 10.85
CA ILE A 165 -11.82 -19.29 9.88
C ILE A 165 -12.37 -17.86 9.96
N ASN A 166 -13.70 -17.69 9.98
CA ASN A 166 -14.34 -16.37 10.12
C ASN A 166 -13.89 -15.67 11.41
N ASN A 167 -13.86 -16.38 12.53
CA ASN A 167 -13.40 -15.84 13.80
C ASN A 167 -11.91 -15.42 13.75
N ARG A 168 -11.06 -16.21 13.09
CA ARG A 168 -9.64 -15.84 12.88
C ARG A 168 -9.50 -14.62 11.97
N LEU A 169 -10.32 -14.53 10.93
CA LEU A 169 -10.34 -13.40 10.00
C LEU A 169 -10.74 -12.11 10.71
N MET A 170 -11.80 -12.14 11.54
CA MET A 170 -12.21 -10.99 12.36
C MET A 170 -11.10 -10.54 13.33
N LYS A 171 -10.37 -11.49 13.93
CA LYS A 171 -9.21 -11.15 14.78
C LYS A 171 -8.11 -10.48 13.97
N ILE A 172 -7.79 -11.00 12.79
CA ILE A 172 -6.78 -10.40 11.89
C ILE A 172 -7.20 -8.99 11.48
N GLU A 173 -8.45 -8.79 11.10
CA GLU A 173 -9.02 -7.49 10.75
C GLU A 173 -8.87 -6.49 11.91
N ASN A 174 -9.21 -6.90 13.13
CA ASN A 174 -9.05 -6.06 14.32
C ASN A 174 -7.58 -5.70 14.59
N THR A 175 -6.66 -6.65 14.48
CA THR A 175 -5.23 -6.36 14.66
C THR A 175 -4.68 -5.43 13.58
N LEU A 176 -5.18 -5.53 12.34
CA LEU A 176 -4.81 -4.63 11.25
C LEU A 176 -5.34 -3.22 11.50
N TYR A 177 -6.56 -3.10 12.01
CA TYR A 177 -7.14 -1.82 12.41
C TYR A 177 -6.34 -1.16 13.55
N GLU A 178 -6.00 -1.92 14.60
CA GLU A 178 -5.15 -1.43 15.69
C GLU A 178 -3.76 -1.00 15.20
N LEU A 179 -3.16 -1.79 14.30
CA LEU A 179 -1.87 -1.45 13.69
C LEU A 179 -1.96 -0.15 12.87
N GLN A 180 -3.03 0.04 12.10
CA GLN A 180 -3.25 1.28 11.34
C GLN A 180 -3.35 2.49 12.27
N ILE A 181 -4.11 2.38 13.37
CA ILE A 181 -4.20 3.45 14.38
C ILE A 181 -2.82 3.73 14.98
N ALA A 182 -2.08 2.69 15.35
CA ALA A 182 -0.75 2.84 15.93
C ALA A 182 0.23 3.53 14.97
N ILE A 183 0.21 3.19 13.68
CA ILE A 183 1.01 3.83 12.64
C ILE A 183 0.61 5.29 12.48
N ILE A 184 -0.68 5.61 12.35
CA ILE A 184 -1.17 7.00 12.22
C ILE A 184 -0.75 7.83 13.43
N LYS A 185 -0.92 7.28 14.65
CA LYS A 185 -0.51 7.95 15.89
C LYS A 185 1.00 8.20 15.90
N LYS A 186 1.82 7.21 15.56
CA LYS A 186 3.28 7.37 15.50
C LYS A 186 3.69 8.40 14.46
N VAL A 187 3.12 8.37 13.25
CA VAL A 187 3.40 9.37 12.21
C VAL A 187 2.99 10.78 12.68
N GLY A 188 1.87 10.91 13.39
CA GLY A 188 1.46 12.16 14.03
C GLY A 188 2.47 12.67 15.05
N GLU A 189 2.90 11.80 15.98
CA GLU A 189 3.95 12.11 16.97
C GLU A 189 5.28 12.51 16.28
N TYR A 190 5.69 11.82 15.22
CA TYR A 190 6.86 12.19 14.43
C TYR A 190 6.70 13.56 13.76
N GLY A 191 5.53 13.86 13.20
CA GLY A 191 5.23 15.16 12.62
C GLY A 191 5.32 16.31 13.63
N GLU A 192 4.78 16.09 14.84
CA GLU A 192 4.89 17.05 15.95
C GLU A 192 6.35 17.24 16.39
N ASN A 193 7.11 16.14 16.55
CA ASN A 193 8.53 16.20 16.88
C ASN A 193 9.34 16.97 15.83
N ILE A 194 9.09 16.75 14.54
CA ILE A 194 9.75 17.49 13.45
C ILE A 194 9.41 18.99 13.51
N LYS A 195 8.16 19.32 13.83
CA LYS A 195 7.73 20.71 14.00
C LYS A 195 8.46 21.38 15.18
N ASN A 196 8.57 20.70 16.32
CA ASN A 196 9.29 21.20 17.49
C ASN A 196 10.79 21.39 17.18
N ILE A 197 11.43 20.42 16.50
CA ILE A 197 12.83 20.56 16.05
C ILE A 197 13.00 21.77 15.13
N LYS A 198 12.05 22.01 14.21
CA LYS A 198 12.10 23.19 13.33
C LYS A 198 12.00 24.50 14.12
N GLU A 199 11.12 24.56 15.12
CA GLU A 199 10.97 25.72 15.99
C GLU A 199 12.24 25.97 16.83
N GLU A 200 12.82 24.92 17.42
CA GLU A 200 14.08 25.01 18.16
C GLU A 200 15.27 25.39 17.25
N MET A 201 15.32 24.84 16.03
CA MET A 201 16.34 25.19 15.05
C MET A 201 16.23 26.65 14.62
N SER A 202 15.00 27.15 14.43
CA SER A 202 14.74 28.57 14.14
C SER A 202 15.17 29.46 15.31
N ALA A 203 14.80 29.11 16.55
CA ALA A 203 15.20 29.86 17.74
C ALA A 203 16.72 29.87 17.95
N THR A 204 17.38 28.76 17.63
CA THR A 204 18.84 28.64 17.65
C THR A 204 19.47 29.52 16.58
N GLN A 205 18.95 29.51 15.35
CA GLN A 205 19.40 30.38 14.26
C GLN A 205 19.23 31.86 14.61
N ASP A 206 18.11 32.24 15.22
CA ASP A 206 17.86 33.61 15.69
C ASP A 206 18.86 34.02 16.78
N SER A 207 19.17 33.09 17.70
CA SER A 207 20.16 33.32 18.76
C SER A 207 21.57 33.48 18.20
N PHE A 208 21.96 32.65 17.23
CA PHE A 208 23.22 32.80 16.51
C PHE A 208 23.28 34.12 15.74
N SER A 209 22.19 34.53 15.08
CA SER A 209 22.12 35.79 14.35
C SER A 209 22.30 36.99 15.29
N LYS A 210 21.68 36.94 16.48
CA LYS A 210 21.84 37.97 17.51
C LYS A 210 23.26 38.06 18.07
N ILE A 211 24.03 36.96 18.07
CA ILE A 211 25.43 36.95 18.52
C ILE A 211 26.38 37.34 17.38
N LEU A 212 26.16 36.81 16.17
CA LEU A 212 27.02 37.04 15.00
C LEU A 212 26.97 38.47 14.50
N ASN A 213 25.80 39.11 14.49
CA ASN A 213 25.65 40.48 14.03
C ASN A 213 26.56 41.47 14.80
N PRO A 214 26.48 41.59 16.14
CA PRO A 214 27.35 42.50 16.88
C PRO A 214 28.82 42.08 16.81
N LEU A 215 29.15 40.79 16.72
CA LEU A 215 30.54 40.36 16.57
C LEU A 215 31.13 40.81 15.23
N THR A 216 30.35 40.68 14.16
CA THR A 216 30.73 41.10 12.80
C THR A 216 30.82 42.63 12.70
N ASP A 217 29.89 43.34 13.32
CA ASP A 217 29.90 44.80 13.39
C ASP A 217 31.10 45.31 14.19
N ASN A 218 31.39 44.72 15.36
CA ASN A 218 32.58 45.05 16.16
C ASN A 218 33.89 44.80 15.40
N ILE A 219 34.00 43.69 14.66
CA ILE A 219 35.18 43.41 13.82
C ILE A 219 35.32 44.46 12.71
N ARG A 220 34.22 44.85 12.06
CA ARG A 220 34.22 45.92 11.05
C ARG A 220 34.61 47.27 11.63
N GLU A 221 34.10 47.62 12.81
CA GLU A 221 34.48 48.85 13.51
C GLU A 221 35.96 48.85 13.89
N LEU A 222 36.48 47.75 14.44
CA LEU A 222 37.91 47.60 14.76
C LEU A 222 38.80 47.72 13.52
N GLN A 223 38.41 47.11 12.39
CA GLN A 223 39.12 47.30 11.11
C GLN A 223 39.03 48.75 10.63
N GLY A 224 37.89 49.40 10.80
CA GLY A 224 37.70 50.82 10.49
C GLY A 224 38.62 51.74 11.31
N ILE A 225 38.74 51.50 12.62
CA ILE A 225 39.62 52.24 13.52
C ILE A 225 41.08 52.00 13.17
N SER A 226 41.49 50.74 12.98
CA SER A 226 42.87 50.38 12.59
C SER A 226 43.30 51.04 11.27
N ASN A 227 42.39 51.11 10.30
CA ASN A 227 42.64 51.80 9.02
C ASN A 227 42.64 53.33 9.14
N LYS A 228 41.90 53.91 10.10
CA LYS A 228 41.91 55.35 10.40
C LYS A 228 43.20 55.78 11.08
N GLU A 229 43.68 55.02 12.07
CA GLU A 229 44.95 55.29 12.76
C GLU A 229 46.14 55.28 11.80
N LYS A 230 46.18 54.31 10.87
CA LYS A 230 47.22 54.29 9.82
C LYS A 230 47.22 55.54 8.92
N ASN A 231 46.08 56.19 8.70
CA ASN A 231 46.00 57.40 7.89
C ASN A 231 46.27 58.71 8.67
N THR A 232 46.09 58.72 10.00
CA THR A 232 46.38 59.90 10.81
C THR A 232 47.88 60.07 11.11
N ASP A 233 48.64 58.98 11.23
CA ASP A 233 50.10 59.07 11.40
C ASP A 233 50.81 59.52 10.12
N SER A 234 50.33 59.12 8.93
CA SER A 234 50.85 59.62 7.66
C SER A 234 50.59 61.12 7.44
N LYS A 235 49.53 61.69 8.04
CA LYS A 235 49.20 63.12 7.92
C LYS A 235 49.91 64.00 8.95
N LYS A 236 50.40 63.41 10.06
CA LYS A 236 51.18 64.13 11.08
C LYS A 236 52.67 64.19 10.72
N GLN A 237 53.24 63.15 10.11
CA GLN A 237 54.60 63.20 9.57
C GLN A 237 54.77 64.19 8.41
N VAL A 238 53.77 64.32 7.53
CA VAL A 238 53.82 65.32 6.45
C VAL A 238 53.74 66.77 6.97
N LYS A 239 53.18 67.00 8.17
CA LYS A 239 53.06 68.36 8.74
C LYS A 239 54.29 68.78 9.56
N GLU A 240 55.01 67.84 10.18
CA GLU A 240 56.31 68.13 10.82
C GLU A 240 57.46 68.26 9.80
N GLU A 241 57.43 67.52 8.68
CA GLU A 241 58.47 67.61 7.65
C GLU A 241 58.38 68.92 6.81
N ILE A 242 57.20 69.52 6.72
CA ILE A 242 57.03 70.82 6.03
C ILE A 242 57.60 71.98 6.88
N ASP A 243 57.43 71.97 8.21
CA ASP A 243 57.92 73.04 9.11
C ASP A 243 59.45 73.00 9.33
N GLU A 244 60.08 71.83 9.18
CA GLU A 244 61.56 71.70 9.23
C GLU A 244 62.24 72.05 7.88
N SER A 245 61.49 71.94 6.77
CA SER A 245 61.96 72.31 5.43
C SER A 245 61.96 73.84 5.15
N GLU A 246 61.20 74.65 5.89
CA GLU A 246 61.21 76.11 5.75
C GLU A 246 62.37 76.79 6.50
N LYS A 247 62.86 76.23 7.61
CA LYS A 247 64.03 76.78 8.35
C LYS A 247 65.36 76.48 7.67
N SER A 248 65.47 75.41 6.87
CA SER A 248 66.71 75.06 6.16
C SER A 248 66.89 75.77 4.81
N LYS A 249 65.82 76.31 4.19
CA LYS A 249 65.92 77.12 2.96
C LYS A 249 66.43 78.55 3.19
N LYS A 250 66.36 79.10 4.40
CA LYS A 250 66.83 80.48 4.69
C LYS A 250 68.35 80.61 4.93
N ARG A 251 69.09 79.51 5.05
CA ARG A 251 70.56 79.52 5.23
C ARG A 251 71.38 79.16 3.98
N LYS A 252 70.76 78.65 2.90
CA LYS A 252 71.47 78.28 1.66
C LYS A 252 71.45 79.34 0.55
N SER A 253 70.74 80.45 0.72
CA SER A 253 70.66 81.55 -0.26
C SER A 253 71.73 82.63 -0.10
N ARG A 254 72.61 82.58 0.91
CA ARG A 254 73.65 83.60 1.15
C ARG A 254 75.07 83.22 0.70
N SER A 255 75.24 82.07 0.06
CA SER A 255 76.55 81.51 -0.34
C SER A 255 76.73 81.35 -1.85
N LYS A 256 75.77 81.73 -2.70
CA LYS A 256 75.86 81.61 -4.17
C LYS A 256 75.97 82.95 -4.91
N GLU A 257 76.18 84.04 -4.18
CA GLU A 257 76.31 85.40 -4.73
C GLU A 257 77.74 85.96 -4.59
N LYS A 258 78.74 85.11 -4.28
CA LYS A 258 80.16 85.52 -4.26
C LYS A 258 81.04 84.83 -5.30
N ASP A 259 80.58 83.75 -5.91
CA ASP A 259 81.40 82.97 -6.87
C ASP A 259 81.11 83.30 -8.35
N LYS A 260 80.20 84.25 -8.62
CA LYS A 260 79.94 84.72 -10.01
C LYS A 260 80.84 85.88 -10.43
N ASP A 261 81.37 86.65 -9.49
CA ASP A 261 82.17 87.84 -9.80
C ASP A 261 83.66 87.53 -10.06
N GLU A 262 84.15 86.33 -9.71
CA GLU A 262 85.54 85.93 -10.01
C GLU A 262 85.72 85.28 -11.39
N ILE A 263 84.64 84.80 -12.03
CA ILE A 263 84.73 84.15 -13.36
C ILE A 263 84.77 85.18 -14.51
N GLU A 264 84.22 86.39 -14.33
CA GLU A 264 84.26 87.44 -15.37
C GLU A 264 85.62 88.18 -15.48
N LYS A 265 86.53 88.02 -14.52
CA LYS A 265 87.87 88.62 -14.57
C LYS A 265 88.90 87.81 -15.35
N PHE A 266 88.58 86.60 -15.81
CA PHE A 266 89.52 85.71 -16.50
C PHE A 266 89.31 85.62 -18.02
N ILE A 267 88.32 86.34 -18.60
CA ILE A 267 88.02 86.34 -20.05
C ILE A 267 88.26 87.73 -20.70
N ARG A 268 89.12 88.57 -20.12
CA ARG A 268 89.74 89.73 -20.79
C ARG A 268 91.17 89.91 -20.33
#